data_AF-A0A7W1RSP5-F1
#
_entry.id   AF-A0A7W1RSP5-F1
#
_cell.length_a   1.000
_cell.length_b   1.000
_cell.length_c   1.000
_cell.angle_alpha   90.00
_cell.angle_beta   90.00
_cell.angle_gamma   90.00
#
_symmetry.space_group_name_H-M   'P 1'
#
loop_
_entity.id
_entity.type
_entity.pdbx_description
1 polymer ?
#
loop_
_entity_poly.entity_id
_entity_poly.type
_entity_poly.pdbx_seq_one_letter_code
_entity_poly.pdbx_strand_id
1 'polypeptide(L)'
;MSPFADQPIAALEVLVEARDLDTDERAVTRFETAPPHGLEAERRELERLVATVHPHAKFRSFAGGAATFLDRQHLVVAHYAQRPRGGRSRQRSVEVSRQDGLFAA
;
A
#
# COMPACT_ATOMS: atom_id res chain seq x y z
N MET A 1 1.93 -35.22 -21.13
CA MET A 1 2.69 -33.96 -21.04
C MET A 1 1.68 -32.83 -20.97
N SER A 2 1.66 -32.06 -19.88
CA SER A 2 0.63 -31.04 -19.65
C SER A 2 0.99 -29.77 -20.44
N PRO A 3 0.09 -29.22 -21.28
CA PRO A 3 0.38 -28.08 -22.17
C PRO A 3 0.37 -26.71 -21.48
N PHE A 4 0.33 -26.65 -20.14
CA PHE A 4 0.24 -25.40 -19.38
C PHE A 4 1.59 -24.87 -18.85
N ALA A 5 2.70 -25.33 -19.42
CA ALA A 5 4.02 -24.85 -19.05
C ALA A 5 4.24 -23.40 -19.51
N ASP A 6 4.73 -22.57 -18.59
CA ASP A 6 5.44 -21.31 -18.83
C ASP A 6 4.71 -20.16 -19.55
N GLN A 7 3.49 -19.80 -19.12
CA GLN A 7 3.17 -18.38 -19.26
C GLN A 7 3.95 -17.61 -18.18
N PRO A 8 4.81 -16.65 -18.55
CA PRO A 8 5.51 -15.83 -17.58
C PRO A 8 4.46 -15.12 -16.73
N ILE A 9 4.46 -15.37 -15.43
CA ILE A 9 3.60 -14.64 -14.52
C ILE A 9 4.05 -13.18 -14.60
N ALA A 10 3.20 -12.31 -15.15
CA ALA A 10 3.54 -10.91 -15.36
C ALA A 10 3.92 -10.26 -14.02
N ALA A 11 5.15 -9.77 -13.90
CA ALA A 11 5.58 -9.05 -12.71
C ALA A 11 4.72 -7.79 -12.51
N LEU A 12 4.40 -7.49 -11.27
CA LEU A 12 3.74 -6.25 -10.87
C LEU A 12 4.77 -5.29 -10.29
N GLU A 13 4.62 -4.01 -10.63
CA GLU A 13 5.36 -2.94 -10.00
C GLU A 13 4.68 -2.54 -8.68
N VAL A 14 5.47 -2.42 -7.62
CA VAL A 14 5.08 -1.87 -6.31
C VAL A 14 5.83 -0.58 -6.08
N LEU A 15 5.09 0.46 -5.71
CA LEU A 15 5.61 1.74 -5.29
C LEU A 15 5.58 1.82 -3.77
N VAL A 16 6.71 2.18 -3.18
CA VAL A 16 6.82 2.54 -1.76
C VAL A 16 7.12 4.04 -1.71
N GLU A 17 6.12 4.82 -1.36
CA GLU A 17 6.20 6.27 -1.23
C GLU A 17 6.39 6.63 0.24
N ALA A 18 7.44 7.38 0.54
CA ALA A 18 7.70 7.93 1.87
C ALA A 18 7.57 9.44 1.83
N ARG A 19 6.78 9.99 2.74
CA ARG A 19 6.63 11.42 2.96
C ARG A 19 7.26 11.78 4.29
N ASP A 20 8.26 12.65 4.27
CA ASP A 20 8.83 13.24 5.47
C ASP A 20 7.76 14.05 6.21
N LEU A 21 7.64 13.85 7.52
CA LEU A 21 6.61 14.48 8.34
C LEU A 21 6.92 15.93 8.69
N ASP A 22 8.19 16.32 8.66
CA ASP A 22 8.67 17.64 9.03
C ASP A 22 8.80 18.55 7.79
N THR A 23 9.29 18.02 6.67
CA THR A 23 9.59 18.79 5.45
C THR A 23 8.55 18.62 4.34
N ASP A 24 7.68 17.62 4.44
CA ASP A 24 6.75 17.18 3.39
C ASP A 24 7.43 16.68 2.10
N GLU A 25 8.76 16.51 2.10
CA GLU A 25 9.51 15.93 0.99
C GLU A 25 9.09 14.49 0.74
N ARG A 26 9.16 14.07 -0.53
CA ARG A 26 8.68 12.76 -0.97
C ARG A 26 9.76 11.97 -1.67
N ALA A 27 9.93 10.72 -1.27
CA ALA A 27 10.77 9.74 -1.92
C ALA A 27 9.91 8.56 -2.41
N VAL A 28 10.21 8.05 -3.60
CA VAL A 28 9.50 6.90 -4.18
C VAL A 28 10.53 5.83 -4.53
N THR A 29 10.36 4.64 -3.94
CA THR A 29 11.14 3.45 -4.27
C THR A 29 10.27 2.47 -5.05
N ARG A 30 10.82 1.89 -6.12
CA ARG A 30 10.12 0.95 -7.00
C ARG A 30 10.63 -0.47 -6.79
N PHE A 31 9.72 -1.42 -6.76
CA PHE A 31 10.01 -2.84 -6.69
C PHE A 31 9.24 -3.60 -7.76
N GLU A 32 9.83 -4.68 -8.27
CA GLU A 32 9.12 -5.68 -9.06
C GLU A 32 8.84 -6.89 -8.20
N THR A 33 7.61 -7.42 -8.28
CA THR A 33 7.23 -8.62 -7.54
C THR A 33 6.28 -9.49 -8.35
N ALA A 34 6.23 -10.78 -8.01
CA ALA A 34 5.21 -11.65 -8.56
C ALA A 34 3.81 -11.22 -8.05
N PRO A 35 2.76 -11.37 -8.86
CA PRO A 35 1.39 -11.19 -8.43
C PRO A 35 1.10 -12.02 -7.17
N PRO A 36 0.72 -11.38 -6.05
CA PRO A 36 0.32 -12.11 -4.87
C PRO A 36 -1.02 -12.83 -5.10
N HIS A 37 -1.17 -13.99 -4.48
CA HIS A 37 -2.41 -14.77 -4.54
C HIS A 37 -3.31 -14.42 -3.34
N GLY A 38 -4.07 -13.34 -3.47
CA GLY A 38 -5.09 -12.90 -2.51
C GLY A 38 -4.64 -11.80 -1.54
N LEU A 39 -5.62 -11.25 -0.79
CA LEU A 39 -5.44 -10.04 0.02
C LEU A 39 -4.39 -10.17 1.13
N GLU A 40 -4.30 -11.33 1.78
CA GLU A 40 -3.30 -11.55 2.84
C GLU A 40 -1.88 -11.68 2.26
N ALA A 41 -1.75 -12.25 1.07
CA ALA A 41 -0.49 -12.29 0.35
C ALA A 41 -0.08 -10.88 -0.13
N GLU A 42 -1.03 -10.08 -0.64
CA GLU A 42 -0.81 -8.66 -0.95
C GLU A 42 -0.29 -7.91 0.28
N ARG A 43 -0.99 -8.01 1.42
CA ARG A 43 -0.60 -7.36 2.67
C ARG A 43 0.83 -7.71 3.08
N ARG A 44 1.15 -9.02 3.16
CA ARG A 44 2.48 -9.49 3.58
C ARG A 44 3.58 -9.04 2.64
N GLU A 45 3.30 -9.02 1.34
CA GLU A 45 4.29 -8.59 0.34
C GLU A 45 4.60 -7.10 0.48
N LEU A 46 3.57 -6.26 0.66
CA LEU A 46 3.78 -4.83 0.92
C LEU A 46 4.54 -4.60 2.25
N GLU A 47 4.23 -5.35 3.31
CA GLU A 47 4.97 -5.28 4.58
C GLU A 47 6.44 -5.63 4.42
N ARG A 48 6.75 -6.70 3.67
CA ARG A 48 8.12 -7.14 3.38
C ARG A 48 8.90 -6.07 2.61
N LEU A 49 8.29 -5.49 1.59
CA LEU A 49 8.92 -4.46 0.77
C LEU A 49 9.16 -3.17 1.56
N VAL A 50 8.20 -2.72 2.36
CA VAL A 50 8.41 -1.56 3.25
C VAL A 50 9.51 -1.83 4.26
N ALA A 51 9.57 -3.02 4.87
CA ALA A 51 10.62 -3.35 5.82
C ALA A 51 12.05 -3.32 5.21
N THR A 52 12.16 -3.42 3.88
CA THR A 52 13.44 -3.33 3.16
C THR A 52 14.00 -1.90 3.11
N VAL A 53 13.13 -0.89 3.02
CA VAL A 53 13.51 0.54 2.90
C VAL A 53 13.26 1.33 4.17
N HIS A 54 12.21 1.01 4.92
CA HIS A 54 11.81 1.65 6.17
C HIS A 54 11.62 0.59 7.27
N PRO A 55 12.71 -0.02 7.78
CA PRO A 55 12.63 -1.14 8.74
C PRO A 55 11.98 -0.78 10.08
N HIS A 56 11.87 0.51 10.39
CA HIS A 56 11.23 1.01 11.61
C HIS A 56 9.78 1.45 11.41
N ALA A 57 9.28 1.46 10.17
CA ALA A 57 7.90 1.82 9.87
C ALA A 57 6.94 0.72 10.33
N LYS A 58 6.00 1.10 11.19
CA LYS A 58 5.01 0.20 11.77
C LYS A 58 3.75 0.20 10.92
N PHE A 59 3.25 -0.99 10.62
CA PHE A 59 1.98 -1.17 9.91
C PHE A 59 0.82 -0.46 10.62
N ARG A 60 -0.07 0.15 9.84
CA ARG A 60 -1.26 0.88 10.32
C ARG A 60 -2.55 0.38 9.72
N SER A 61 -2.60 0.27 8.40
CA SER A 61 -3.81 -0.18 7.72
C SER A 61 -3.49 -0.78 6.37
N PHE A 62 -4.39 -1.63 5.88
CA PHE A 62 -4.36 -2.18 4.53
C PHE A 62 -5.77 -2.12 3.94
N ALA A 63 -5.91 -1.47 2.79
CA ALA A 63 -7.17 -1.37 2.07
C ALA A 63 -6.94 -1.09 0.59
N GLY A 64 -7.77 -1.70 -0.27
CA GLY A 64 -7.83 -1.36 -1.70
C GLY A 64 -6.53 -1.59 -2.48
N GLY A 65 -5.67 -2.51 -2.03
CA GLY A 65 -4.36 -2.81 -2.63
C GLY A 65 -3.22 -1.89 -2.18
N ALA A 66 -3.43 -1.11 -1.11
CA ALA A 66 -2.44 -0.24 -0.50
C ALA A 66 -2.29 -0.53 0.99
N ALA A 67 -1.06 -0.47 1.49
CA ALA A 67 -0.72 -0.58 2.91
C ALA A 67 -0.09 0.74 3.38
N THR A 68 -0.48 1.19 4.57
CA THR A 68 0.10 2.38 5.20
C THR A 68 0.90 2.01 6.44
N PHE A 69 2.00 2.74 6.63
CA PHE A 69 2.96 2.54 7.70
C PHE A 69 3.40 3.90 8.23
N LEU A 70 3.88 3.90 9.47
CA LEU A 70 4.35 5.11 10.13
C LEU A 70 5.60 4.80 10.95
N ASP A 71 6.66 5.57 10.74
CA ASP A 71 7.79 5.65 11.68
C ASP A 71 7.83 7.04 12.35
N ARG A 72 8.98 7.39 12.94
CA ARG A 72 9.13 8.67 13.66
C ARG A 72 9.21 9.87 12.72
N GLN A 73 9.63 9.68 11.47
CA GLN A 73 9.95 10.74 10.52
C GLN A 73 9.14 10.63 9.23
N HIS A 74 8.53 9.48 8.94
CA HIS A 74 7.87 9.25 7.67
C HIS A 74 6.47 8.66 7.81
N LEU A 75 5.56 9.17 7.00
CA LEU A 75 4.38 8.44 6.55
C LEU A 75 4.76 7.65 5.29
N VAL A 76 4.61 6.32 5.33
CA VAL A 76 4.96 5.46 4.21
C VAL A 76 3.70 4.79 3.67
N VAL A 77 3.53 4.80 2.35
CA VAL A 77 2.45 4.14 1.63
C VAL A 77 3.06 3.20 0.61
N ALA A 78 2.70 1.93 0.68
CA ALA A 78 3.08 0.94 -0.32
C ALA A 78 1.85 0.49 -1.10
N HIS A 79 1.93 0.48 -2.43
CA HIS A 79 0.83 0.02 -3.28
C HIS A 79 1.34 -0.48 -4.63
N TYR A 80 0.53 -1.33 -5.28
CA TYR A 80 0.82 -1.73 -6.65
C TYR A 80 0.57 -0.55 -7.61
N ALA A 81 1.47 -0.32 -8.58
CA ALA A 81 1.31 0.71 -9.61
C ALA A 81 0.10 0.42 -10.51
N GLN A 82 -0.22 -0.86 -10.69
CA GLN A 82 -1.42 -1.34 -11.36
C GLN A 82 -2.20 -2.24 -10.40
N ARG A 83 -3.50 -2.00 -10.23
CA ARG A 83 -4.31 -2.89 -9.39
C ARG A 83 -4.25 -4.32 -9.96
N PRO A 84 -3.85 -5.34 -9.17
CA PRO A 84 -4.02 -6.72 -9.59
C PRO A 84 -5.50 -6.94 -9.90
N ARG A 85 -5.81 -7.47 -11.10
CA ARG A 85 -7.16 -7.55 -11.67
C ARG A 85 -8.18 -8.40 -10.88
N GLY A 86 -7.88 -8.82 -9.64
CA GLY A 86 -8.70 -9.72 -8.82
C GLY A 86 -9.44 -9.09 -7.63
N GLY A 87 -9.15 -7.85 -7.24
CA GLY A 87 -9.72 -7.26 -6.00
C GLY A 87 -10.99 -6.44 -6.22
N ARG A 88 -12.18 -7.06 -6.23
CA ARG A 88 -13.44 -6.30 -6.08
C ARG A 88 -13.60 -5.80 -4.63
N SER A 89 -12.94 -4.71 -4.28
CA SER A 89 -13.24 -3.98 -3.04
C SER A 89 -14.49 -3.12 -3.25
N ARG A 90 -15.61 -3.47 -2.61
CA ARG A 90 -16.75 -2.55 -2.43
C ARG A 90 -16.26 -1.33 -1.64
N GLN A 91 -15.97 -0.22 -2.33
CA GLN A 91 -15.80 1.09 -1.70
C GLN A 91 -17.13 1.45 -1.01
N ARG A 92 -17.20 1.30 0.31
CA ARG A 92 -18.14 2.08 1.12
C ARG A 92 -17.47 3.42 1.37
N SER A 93 -17.90 4.45 0.65
CA SER A 93 -17.60 5.83 0.95
C SER A 93 -18.01 6.11 2.39
N VAL A 94 -17.05 6.38 3.27
CA VAL A 94 -17.34 6.97 4.58
C VAL A 94 -17.25 8.48 4.36
N GLU A 95 -18.41 9.12 4.18
CA GLU A 95 -18.52 10.57 4.34
C GLU A 95 -18.20 10.91 5.80
N VAL A 96 -17.03 11.51 6.03
CA VAL A 96 -16.69 12.08 7.33
C VAL A 96 -17.38 13.44 7.41
N SER A 97 -18.59 13.46 7.97
CA SER A 97 -19.24 14.71 8.37
C SER A 97 -18.45 15.33 9.51
N ARG A 98 -17.71 16.40 9.22
CA ARG A 98 -17.19 17.31 10.26
C ARG A 98 -18.38 18.00 10.91
N GLN A 99 -18.65 17.67 12.17
CA GLN A 99 -19.48 18.51 13.04
C GLN A 99 -18.59 19.63 13.58
N ASP A 100 -18.68 20.80 12.98
CA ASP A 100 -18.08 22.00 13.54
C ASP A 100 -18.78 22.36 14.85
N GLY A 101 -17.99 22.43 15.92
CA GLY A 101 -18.43 22.82 17.25
C GLY A 101 -18.83 24.28 17.28
N LEU A 102 -20.07 24.53 17.71
CA LEU A 102 -20.58 25.86 18.02
C LEU A 102 -19.99 26.30 19.38
N PHE A 103 -18.94 27.12 19.35
CA PHE A 103 -18.60 27.99 20.48
C PHE A 103 -19.20 29.37 20.19
N ALA A 104 -20.17 29.78 21.01
CA ALA A 104 -20.53 31.17 21.16
C ALA A 104 -20.42 31.52 22.65
N ALA A 105 -19.63 32.55 22.91
CA ALA A 105 -19.40 33.20 24.20
C ALA A 105 -20.61 34.04 24.65
#